data_AF-A0AAE0W642-F1
#
_entry.id   AF-A0AAE0W642-F1
#
_cell.length_a   1.000
_cell.length_b   1.000
_cell.length_c   1.000
_cell.angle_alpha   90.00
_cell.angle_beta   90.00
_cell.angle_gamma   90.00
#
_symmetry.space_group_name_H-M   'P 1'
#
loop_
_entity.id
_entity.type
_entity.pdbx_description
1 polymer ?
#
loop_
_entity_poly.entity_id
_entity_poly.type
_entity_poly.pdbx_seq_one_letter_code
_entity_poly.pdbx_strand_id
1 'polypeptide(L)'
;MNGLHFLPGGYVILIWIIKHAAAVIVPEINYKIEARLHDGCSVFTAELWAITKFHVWITNHLKHNYGIITDSLSALKALHIDSSKSRPNMVEKALLTRCQLKLNNKKVGSPSG
;
A
#
# COMPACT_ATOMS: atom_id res chain seq x y z
N MET A 1 -3.70 23.31 5.36
CA MET A 1 -3.09 22.80 4.13
C MET A 1 -1.67 22.38 4.49
N ASN A 2 -1.43 21.08 4.70
CA ASN A 2 -0.10 20.56 5.04
C ASN A 2 0.53 20.05 3.75
N GLY A 3 1.67 20.62 3.38
CA GLY A 3 2.41 20.27 2.17
C GLY A 3 2.78 18.80 2.16
N LEU A 4 2.32 18.09 1.12
CA LEU A 4 2.80 16.77 0.78
C LEU A 4 4.27 16.90 0.37
N HIS A 5 5.18 16.50 1.27
CA HIS A 5 6.59 16.37 0.95
C HIS A 5 6.75 15.20 -0.02
N PHE A 6 6.95 15.51 -1.31
CA PHE A 6 7.33 14.54 -2.32
C PHE A 6 8.72 14.00 -1.98
N LEU A 7 8.85 12.67 -1.88
CA LEU A 7 10.17 12.05 -1.77
C LEU A 7 10.88 12.24 -3.12
N PRO A 8 12.08 12.85 -3.16
CA PRO A 8 12.81 13.03 -4.42
C PRO A 8 13.09 11.65 -5.03
N GLY A 9 12.58 11.42 -6.24
CA GLY A 9 12.69 10.15 -6.96
C GLY A 9 11.74 9.04 -6.48
N GLY A 10 10.69 9.36 -5.72
CA GLY A 10 9.69 8.40 -5.28
C GLY A 10 8.34 8.52 -5.97
N TYR A 11 7.56 7.44 -5.95
CA TYR A 11 6.22 7.38 -6.52
C TYR A 11 5.15 7.73 -5.48
N VAL A 12 4.16 8.53 -5.86
CA VAL A 12 2.98 8.81 -5.05
C VAL A 12 1.85 7.87 -5.45
N ILE A 13 1.34 7.13 -4.48
CA ILE A 13 0.26 6.18 -4.71
C ILE A 13 -1.00 6.68 -4.04
N LEU A 14 -2.03 6.85 -4.85
CA LEU A 14 -3.37 7.23 -4.41
C LEU A 14 -4.19 5.97 -4.28
N ILE A 15 -4.69 5.72 -3.07
CA ILE A 15 -5.65 4.65 -2.81
C ILE A 15 -7.01 5.30 -2.58
N TRP A 16 -7.99 4.90 -3.39
CA TRP A 16 -9.36 5.39 -3.30
C TRP A 16 -10.35 4.24 -3.18
N ILE A 17 -11.32 4.38 -2.27
CA ILE A 17 -12.24 3.31 -1.90
C ILE A 17 -13.67 3.84 -1.95
N ILE A 18 -14.55 3.12 -2.65
CA ILE A 18 -16.00 3.42 -2.66
C ILE A 18 -16.76 2.17 -2.27
N LYS A 19 -17.25 2.09 -1.03
CA LYS A 19 -18.07 0.99 -0.44
C LYS A 19 -17.50 -0.43 -0.62
N HIS A 20 -17.56 -0.95 -1.84
CA HIS A 20 -17.15 -2.29 -2.25
C HIS A 20 -16.19 -2.27 -3.45
N ALA A 21 -15.62 -1.12 -3.78
CA ALA A 21 -14.61 -0.98 -4.82
C ALA A 21 -13.33 -0.40 -4.22
N ALA A 22 -12.20 -0.92 -4.67
CA ALA A 22 -10.89 -0.40 -4.32
C ALA A 22 -10.11 -0.06 -5.58
N ALA A 23 -9.45 1.09 -5.57
CA ALA A 23 -8.56 1.55 -6.62
C ALA A 23 -7.18 1.87 -6.06
N VAL A 24 -6.15 1.48 -6.81
CA VAL A 24 -4.74 1.85 -6.59
C VAL A 24 -4.28 2.57 -7.84
N ILE A 25 -3.83 3.80 -7.70
CA ILE A 25 -3.38 4.65 -8.82
C ILE A 25 -1.96 5.12 -8.54
N VAL A 26 -1.07 4.95 -9.52
CA VAL A 26 0.28 5.53 -9.54
C VAL A 26 0.37 6.45 -10.77
N PRO A 27 0.06 7.75 -10.60
CA PRO A 27 -0.09 8.68 -11.72
C PRO A 27 1.17 8.79 -12.59
N GLU A 28 2.36 8.72 -11.99
CA GLU A 28 3.64 8.98 -12.66
C GLU A 28 3.98 7.94 -13.74
N ILE A 29 3.38 6.75 -13.65
CA ILE A 29 3.57 5.65 -14.61
C ILE A 29 2.26 5.23 -15.26
N ASN A 30 1.20 6.03 -15.10
CA ASN A 30 -0.14 5.72 -15.59
C ASN A 30 -0.62 4.30 -15.20
N TYR A 31 -0.27 3.87 -13.99
CA TYR A 31 -0.66 2.56 -13.48
C TYR A 31 -1.94 2.66 -12.67
N LYS A 32 -2.89 1.77 -12.96
CA LYS A 32 -4.19 1.71 -12.30
C LYS A 32 -4.62 0.27 -12.09
N ILE A 33 -4.96 -0.07 -10.84
CA ILE A 33 -5.69 -1.30 -10.52
C ILE A 33 -7.03 -0.88 -9.94
N GLU A 34 -8.09 -1.48 -10.45
CA GLU A 34 -9.41 -1.40 -9.84
C GLU A 34 -9.92 -2.81 -9.59
N ALA A 35 -10.55 -3.00 -8.44
CA ALA A 35 -11.27 -4.23 -8.16
C ALA A 35 -12.58 -3.95 -7.44
N ARG A 36 -13.62 -4.65 -7.90
CA ARG A 36 -14.84 -4.82 -7.15
C ARG A 36 -14.63 -5.96 -6.16
N LEU A 37 -14.87 -5.65 -4.90
CA LEU A 37 -14.85 -6.57 -3.78
C LEU A 37 -16.28 -7.03 -3.50
N HIS A 38 -16.38 -8.15 -2.79
CA HIS A 38 -17.66 -8.74 -2.42
C HIS A 38 -18.52 -7.72 -1.64
N ASP A 39 -19.84 -7.74 -1.83
CA ASP A 39 -20.75 -6.73 -1.23
C ASP A 39 -20.76 -6.79 0.32
N GLY A 40 -20.40 -7.93 0.91
CA GLY A 40 -20.18 -8.08 2.36
C GLY A 40 -18.83 -7.56 2.87
N CYS A 41 -17.98 -7.02 1.99
CA CYS A 41 -16.67 -6.47 2.34
C CYS A 41 -16.84 -5.11 3.02
N SER A 42 -16.25 -4.95 4.21
CA SER A 42 -16.18 -3.64 4.84
C SER A 42 -15.22 -2.73 4.08
N VAL A 43 -15.48 -1.42 4.13
CA VAL A 43 -14.58 -0.39 3.59
C VAL A 43 -13.15 -0.63 4.09
N PHE A 44 -12.95 -0.80 5.40
CA PHE A 44 -11.66 -1.14 6.00
C PHE A 44 -10.95 -2.36 5.36
N THR A 45 -11.71 -3.40 5.03
CA THR A 45 -11.15 -4.59 4.37
C THR A 45 -10.70 -4.26 2.94
N ALA A 46 -11.44 -3.39 2.23
CA ALA A 46 -11.09 -2.97 0.88
C ALA A 46 -9.77 -2.20 0.80
N GLU A 47 -9.49 -1.37 1.79
CA GLU A 47 -8.29 -0.52 1.83
C GLU A 47 -7.06 -1.33 2.22
N LEU A 48 -7.18 -2.24 3.20
CA LEU A 48 -6.11 -3.19 3.50
C LEU A 48 -5.80 -4.09 2.29
N TRP A 49 -6.83 -4.49 1.53
CA TRP A 49 -6.65 -5.23 0.28
C TRP A 49 -5.90 -4.40 -0.76
N ALA A 50 -6.28 -3.13 -0.95
CA ALA A 50 -5.63 -2.22 -1.89
C ALA A 50 -4.16 -2.01 -1.56
N ILE A 51 -3.85 -1.73 -0.28
CA ILE A 51 -2.48 -1.57 0.22
C ILE A 51 -1.67 -2.84 -0.01
N THR A 52 -2.25 -4.01 0.29
CA THR A 52 -1.58 -5.30 0.09
C THR A 52 -1.29 -5.56 -1.38
N LYS A 53 -2.27 -5.33 -2.26
CA LYS A 53 -2.10 -5.51 -3.71
C LYS A 53 -1.05 -4.58 -4.27
N PHE A 54 -1.05 -3.34 -3.80
CA PHE A 54 -0.01 -2.39 -4.15
C PHE A 54 1.38 -2.87 -3.69
N HIS A 55 1.53 -3.33 -2.44
CA HIS A 55 2.80 -3.87 -1.96
C HIS A 55 3.28 -5.07 -2.79
N VAL A 56 2.38 -5.96 -3.21
CA VAL A 56 2.75 -7.06 -4.11
C VAL A 56 3.22 -6.52 -5.46
N TRP A 57 2.48 -5.58 -6.05
CA TRP A 57 2.81 -5.02 -7.35
C TRP A 57 4.15 -4.28 -7.31
N ILE A 58 4.36 -3.42 -6.31
CA ILE A 58 5.60 -2.65 -6.17
C ILE A 58 6.81 -3.56 -5.97
N THR A 59 6.65 -4.67 -5.24
CA THR A 59 7.73 -5.67 -5.05
C THR A 59 8.26 -6.19 -6.38
N ASN A 60 7.38 -6.29 -7.38
CA ASN A 60 7.71 -6.83 -8.69
C ASN A 60 8.13 -5.74 -9.70
N HIS A 61 7.81 -4.47 -9.47
CA HIS A 61 7.90 -3.43 -10.52
C HIS A 61 8.74 -2.20 -10.14
N LEU A 62 8.78 -1.77 -8.87
CA LEU A 62 9.51 -0.57 -8.47
C LEU A 62 10.45 -0.87 -7.30
N LYS A 63 11.73 -0.52 -7.47
CA LYS A 63 12.78 -0.64 -6.43
C LYS A 63 13.01 0.66 -5.66
N HIS A 64 12.22 1.69 -5.93
CA HIS A 64 12.43 3.06 -5.44
C HIS A 64 11.58 3.39 -4.21
N ASN A 65 11.88 4.53 -3.60
CA ASN A 65 11.09 5.10 -2.51
C ASN A 65 9.65 5.33 -2.97
N TYR A 66 8.68 5.14 -2.08
CA TYR A 66 7.28 5.35 -2.41
C TYR A 66 6.51 5.87 -1.20
N GLY A 67 5.47 6.65 -1.46
CA GLY A 67 4.53 7.14 -0.46
C GLY A 67 3.12 6.65 -0.78
N ILE A 68 2.43 6.06 0.19
CA ILE A 68 1.01 5.72 0.07
C ILE A 68 0.21 6.85 0.69
N ILE A 69 -0.70 7.41 -0.10
CA ILE A 69 -1.73 8.35 0.35
C ILE A 69 -3.06 7.61 0.34
N THR A 70 -3.73 7.60 1.49
CA THR A 70 -5.05 7.03 1.66
C THR A 70 -5.89 7.98 2.51
N ASP A 71 -7.16 8.11 2.17
CA ASP A 71 -8.17 8.82 2.97
C ASP A 71 -8.63 8.01 4.19
N SER A 72 -8.16 6.77 4.32
CA SER A 72 -8.49 5.93 5.46
C SER A 72 -7.59 6.12 6.67
N LEU A 73 -8.13 6.86 7.63
CA LEU A 73 -7.55 6.92 8.96
C LEU A 73 -7.53 5.54 9.65
N SER A 74 -8.50 4.66 9.37
CA SER A 74 -8.63 3.37 10.05
C SER A 74 -7.57 2.37 9.58
N ALA A 75 -7.32 2.28 8.28
CA ALA A 75 -6.23 1.48 7.72
C ALA A 75 -4.87 2.01 8.16
N LEU A 76 -4.68 3.34 8.14
CA LEU A 76 -3.44 3.96 8.60
C LEU A 76 -3.16 3.64 10.07
N LYS A 77 -4.16 3.79 10.96
CA LYS A 77 -4.02 3.45 12.37
C LYS A 77 -3.68 1.98 12.57
N ALA A 78 -4.39 1.07 11.90
CA ALA A 78 -4.16 -0.37 12.03
C ALA A 78 -2.73 -0.78 11.60
N LEU A 79 -2.21 -0.18 10.53
CA LEU A 79 -0.85 -0.40 10.06
C LEU A 79 0.22 0.32 10.89
N HIS A 80 -0.17 1.36 11.65
CA HIS A 80 0.76 2.07 12.54
C HIS A 80 0.95 1.34 13.88
N ILE A 81 -0.13 0.75 14.40
CA ILE A 81 -0.10 -0.03 15.65
C ILE A 81 0.18 -1.52 15.43
N ASP A 82 0.47 -1.91 14.18
CA ASP A 82 0.69 -3.28 13.72
C ASP A 82 -0.40 -4.28 14.17
N SER A 83 -1.66 -3.83 14.25
CA SER A 83 -2.74 -4.61 14.85
C SER A 83 -4.13 -4.18 14.38
N SER A 84 -5.04 -5.14 14.33
CA SER A 84 -6.48 -4.91 14.21
C SER A 84 -7.25 -6.00 14.94
N LYS A 85 -8.22 -5.60 15.77
CA LYS A 85 -9.14 -6.53 16.43
C LYS A 85 -10.11 -7.20 15.45
N SER A 86 -10.47 -6.50 14.37
CA SER A 86 -11.51 -6.95 13.44
C SER A 86 -10.98 -7.81 12.30
N ARG A 87 -9.76 -7.51 11.82
CA ARG A 87 -9.12 -8.19 10.68
C ARG A 87 -7.60 -8.35 10.88
N PRO A 88 -7.15 -9.09 11.91
CA PRO A 88 -5.72 -9.24 12.22
C PRO A 88 -4.92 -9.83 11.05
N ASN A 89 -5.45 -10.88 10.40
CA ASN A 89 -4.80 -11.58 9.28
C ASN A 89 -4.50 -10.66 8.07
N MET A 90 -5.36 -9.65 7.84
CA MET A 90 -5.20 -8.72 6.72
C MET A 90 -4.11 -7.68 7.01
N VAL A 91 -4.06 -7.20 8.26
CA VAL A 91 -2.99 -6.30 8.72
C VAL A 91 -1.65 -7.02 8.68
N GLU A 92 -1.59 -8.24 9.23
CA GLU A 92 -0.40 -9.08 9.18
C GLU A 92 0.07 -9.27 7.73
N LYS A 93 -0.82 -9.62 6.81
CA LYS A 93 -0.48 -9.75 5.39
C LYS A 93 0.09 -8.45 4.82
N ALA A 94 -0.55 -7.31 5.06
CA ALA A 94 -0.07 -6.02 4.58
C ALA A 94 1.34 -5.69 5.13
N LEU A 95 1.59 -5.99 6.40
CA LEU A 95 2.89 -5.80 7.06
C LEU A 95 3.96 -6.76 6.56
N LEU A 96 3.65 -8.04 6.39
CA LEU A 96 4.57 -9.03 5.83
C LEU A 96 5.01 -8.62 4.42
N THR A 97 4.06 -8.18 3.60
CA THR A 97 4.37 -7.70 2.24
C THR A 97 5.27 -6.45 2.28
N ARG A 98 5.04 -5.54 3.24
CA ARG A 98 5.91 -4.37 3.50
C ARG A 98 7.32 -4.78 3.96
N CYS A 99 7.44 -5.82 4.80
CA CYS A 99 8.72 -6.32 5.26
C CYS A 99 9.52 -6.97 4.13
N GLN A 100 8.86 -7.76 3.27
CA GLN A 100 9.48 -8.34 2.07
C GLN A 100 10.05 -7.26 1.14
N LEU A 101 9.31 -6.16 0.95
CA LEU A 101 9.80 -4.99 0.21
C LEU A 101 11.09 -4.41 0.79
N LYS A 102 11.12 -4.18 2.12
CA LYS A 102 12.32 -3.66 2.79
C LYS A 102 13.53 -4.58 2.61
N LEU A 103 13.32 -5.89 2.65
CA LEU A 103 14.39 -6.88 2.46
C LEU A 103 14.90 -6.91 1.01
N ASN A 104 14.00 -6.85 0.03
CA ASN A 104 14.37 -6.82 -1.38
C ASN A 104 15.16 -5.55 -1.73
N ASN A 105 14.77 -4.40 -1.18
CA ASN A 105 15.52 -3.16 -1.38
C ASN A 105 16.92 -3.19 -0.75
N LYS A 106 17.10 -3.88 0.38
CA LYS A 106 18.42 -4.05 1.02
C LYS A 106 19.38 -4.93 0.22
N LYS A 107 18.90 -5.99 -0.44
CA LYS A 107 19.74 -6.89 -1.24
C LYS A 107 20.34 -6.24 -2.49
N VAL A 108 19.69 -5.19 -3.02
CA VAL A 108 20.15 -4.47 -4.22
C VAL A 108 21.19 -3.39 -3.86
N GLY A 109 21.33 -3.03 -2.58
CA GLY A 109 22.27 -2.02 -2.09
C GLY A 109 23.63 -2.54 -1.61
N SER A 110 23.95 -3.83 -1.79
CA SER A 110 25.29 -4.36 -1.54
C SER A 110 26.14 -4.16 -2.79
N PRO A 111 27.21 -3.35 -2.76
CA PRO A 111 28.17 -3.31 -3.86
C PRO A 111 28.80 -4.70 -3.95
N SER A 112 28.74 -5.31 -5.14
CA SER A 112 29.70 -6.33 -5.54
C SER A 112 31.10 -5.74 -5.35
N GLY A 113 31.90 -6.39 -4.49
CA GLY A 113 33.28 -6.02 -4.21
C GLY A 113 34.21 -6.16 -5.41
#